data_AF-A0A6P8HG83-F1
#
_entry.id   AF-A0A6P8HG83-F1
#
_cell.length_a   1.000
_cell.length_b   1.000
_cell.length_c   1.000
_cell.angle_alpha   90.00
_cell.angle_beta   90.00
_cell.angle_gamma   90.00
#
_symmetry.space_group_name_H-M   'P 1'
#
loop_
_entity.id
_entity.type
_entity.pdbx_description
1 polymer ?
#
loop_
_entity_poly.entity_id
_entity_poly.type
_entity_poly.pdbx_seq_one_letter_code
_entity_poly.pdbx_strand_id
1 'polypeptide(L)'
;MMTDYVDAYYPRDGDVKRDIEVQDFASEVSDEGRISKVMLRGFPATIDTKEQLIDTFTQIIWLMTGQHASVNYPMIDYITYVPNTPLKLYDSERVHNTTFGPERLPNRGQAAVSL
;
A
#
# COMPACT_ATOMS: atom_id res chain seq x y z
N MET A 1 7.24 11.31 17.89
CA MET A 1 6.17 10.28 18.03
C MET A 1 6.75 8.86 17.95
N MET A 2 7.24 8.39 16.80
CA MET A 2 7.86 7.05 16.74
C MET A 2 9.21 7.01 17.46
N THR A 3 10.06 8.02 17.23
CA THR A 3 11.37 8.15 17.91
C THR A 3 11.22 8.13 19.43
N ASP A 4 10.36 8.99 19.99
CA ASP A 4 10.13 9.04 21.45
C ASP A 4 9.61 7.71 22.01
N TYR A 5 8.76 7.02 21.26
CA TYR A 5 8.25 5.70 21.66
C TYR A 5 9.38 4.67 21.66
N VAL A 6 10.15 4.56 20.58
CA VAL A 6 11.28 3.61 20.49
C VAL A 6 12.35 3.92 21.55
N ASP A 7 12.64 5.19 21.79
CA ASP A 7 13.60 5.63 22.81
C ASP A 7 13.16 5.26 24.24
N ALA A 8 11.85 5.25 24.50
CA ALA A 8 11.30 4.86 25.80
C ALA A 8 11.47 3.37 26.12
N TYR A 9 11.44 2.49 25.11
CA TYR A 9 11.51 1.03 25.30
C TYR A 9 12.88 0.42 24.97
N TYR A 10 13.64 1.04 24.07
CA TYR A 10 14.95 0.56 23.64
C TYR A 10 16.03 1.60 23.94
N PRO A 11 16.75 1.47 25.07
CA PRO A 11 17.85 2.37 25.41
C PRO A 11 18.99 2.40 24.38
N ARG A 12 19.25 1.27 23.70
CA ARG A 12 20.32 1.11 22.70
C ARG A 12 19.92 0.12 21.61
N ASP A 13 20.58 0.21 20.46
CA ASP A 13 20.37 -0.71 19.31
C ASP A 13 20.46 -2.18 19.69
N GLY A 14 21.38 -2.52 20.60
CA GLY A 14 21.52 -3.90 21.07
C GLY A 14 20.27 -4.46 21.76
N ASP A 15 19.39 -3.62 22.30
CA ASP A 15 18.11 -4.07 22.86
C ASP A 15 17.12 -4.45 21.74
N VAL A 16 17.09 -3.71 20.62
CA VAL A 16 16.27 -4.05 19.43
C VAL A 16 16.73 -5.36 18.81
N LYS A 17 18.05 -5.53 18.62
CA LYS A 17 18.64 -6.76 18.06
C LYS A 17 18.33 -8.02 18.89
N ARG A 18 18.15 -7.87 20.20
CA ARG A 18 17.82 -8.98 21.12
C ARG A 18 16.32 -9.26 21.22
N ASP A 19 15.48 -8.37 20.71
CA ASP A 19 14.05 -8.53 20.73
C ASP A 19 13.61 -9.56 19.69
N ILE A 20 13.29 -10.76 20.17
CA ILE A 20 12.93 -11.90 19.34
C ILE A 20 11.64 -11.61 18.56
N GLU A 21 10.69 -10.90 19.16
CA GLU A 21 9.40 -10.62 18.52
C GLU A 21 9.59 -9.66 17.34
N VAL A 22 10.47 -8.65 17.48
CA VAL A 22 10.84 -7.76 16.37
C VAL A 22 11.57 -8.50 15.26
N GLN A 23 12.51 -9.40 15.61
CA GLN A 23 13.24 -10.18 14.60
C GLN A 23 12.34 -11.17 13.86
N ASP A 24 11.45 -11.86 14.58
CA ASP A 24 10.52 -12.80 13.98
C ASP A 24 9.48 -12.08 13.12
N PHE A 25 9.03 -10.88 13.52
CA PHE A 25 8.20 -10.02 12.68
C PHE A 25 8.91 -9.66 11.37
N ALA A 26 10.15 -9.14 11.43
CA ALA A 26 10.91 -8.78 10.25
C ALA A 26 11.13 -9.98 9.33
N SER A 27 11.48 -11.13 9.91
CA SER A 27 11.66 -12.38 9.20
C SER A 27 10.35 -12.97 8.64
N GLU A 28 9.19 -12.69 9.22
CA GLU A 28 7.90 -13.17 8.72
C GLU A 28 7.42 -12.34 7.53
N VAL A 29 7.67 -11.03 7.57
CA VAL A 29 7.23 -10.08 6.54
C VAL A 29 8.14 -10.13 5.31
N SER A 30 9.45 -10.12 5.49
CA SER A 30 10.43 -10.09 4.41
C SER A 30 10.40 -11.33 3.53
N ASP A 31 10.63 -11.15 2.22
CA ASP A 31 10.85 -12.26 1.29
C ASP A 31 12.18 -12.99 1.52
N GLU A 32 13.18 -12.29 2.05
CA GLU A 32 14.48 -12.83 2.43
C GLU A 32 14.52 -13.37 3.87
N GLY A 33 13.38 -13.31 4.58
CA GLY A 33 13.27 -13.80 5.94
C GLY A 33 13.37 -15.32 6.06
N ARG A 34 13.81 -15.80 7.23
CA ARG A 34 13.89 -17.24 7.54
C ARG A 34 12.50 -17.91 7.60
N ILE A 35 11.50 -17.19 8.10
CA ILE A 35 10.11 -17.66 8.25
C ILE A 35 9.25 -17.28 7.03
N SER A 36 9.46 -16.10 6.44
CA SER A 36 8.92 -15.59 5.17
C SER A 36 7.51 -16.08 4.80
N LYS A 37 6.49 -15.53 5.46
CA LYS A 37 5.08 -15.85 5.17
C LYS A 37 4.40 -14.81 4.29
N VAL A 38 4.75 -13.54 4.45
CA VAL A 38 4.16 -12.44 3.66
C VAL A 38 4.90 -12.26 2.33
N MET A 39 6.20 -12.57 2.31
CA MET A 39 7.07 -12.47 1.13
C MET A 39 7.10 -11.06 0.52
N LEU A 40 7.18 -10.03 1.38
CA LEU A 40 7.24 -8.64 0.94
C LEU A 40 8.64 -8.28 0.46
N ARG A 41 8.79 -8.15 -0.86
CA ARG A 41 10.06 -7.78 -1.50
C ARG A 41 10.58 -6.44 -1.01
N GLY A 42 11.85 -6.42 -0.61
CA GLY A 42 12.54 -5.21 -0.15
C GLY A 42 12.20 -4.80 1.27
N PHE A 43 11.42 -5.60 2.01
CA PHE A 43 11.27 -5.43 3.45
C PHE A 43 12.48 -6.03 4.17
N PRO A 44 13.04 -5.39 5.21
CA PRO A 44 14.23 -5.89 5.89
C PRO A 44 13.99 -7.25 6.55
N ALA A 45 14.90 -8.21 6.32
CA ALA A 45 14.83 -9.54 6.95
C ALA A 45 15.16 -9.51 8.46
N THR A 46 15.89 -8.49 8.91
CA THR A 46 16.23 -8.24 10.32
C THR A 46 16.19 -6.74 10.60
N ILE A 47 15.93 -6.37 11.86
CA ILE A 47 15.93 -4.98 12.32
C ILE A 47 16.91 -4.89 13.49
N ASP A 48 18.11 -4.38 13.24
CA ASP A 48 19.22 -4.44 14.20
C ASP A 48 19.41 -3.13 14.98
N THR A 49 18.90 -2.00 14.47
CA THR A 49 19.08 -0.68 15.08
C THR A 49 17.75 0.00 15.37
N LYS A 50 17.78 0.97 16.29
CA LYS A 50 16.63 1.82 16.60
C LYS A 50 16.18 2.61 15.39
N GLU A 51 17.13 3.13 14.61
CA GLU A 51 16.84 3.88 13.38
C GLU A 51 16.07 3.01 12.38
N GLN A 52 16.51 1.78 12.13
CA GLN A 52 15.80 0.85 11.26
C GLN A 52 14.38 0.54 11.77
N LEU A 53 14.23 0.37 13.09
CA LEU A 53 12.92 0.12 13.71
C LEU A 53 11.99 1.34 13.53
N ILE A 54 12.51 2.54 13.80
CA ILE A 54 11.77 3.80 13.66
C ILE A 54 11.32 3.97 12.21
N ASP A 55 12.22 3.82 11.25
CA ASP A 55 11.91 3.99 9.83
C ASP A 55 10.85 2.99 9.36
N THR A 56 11.04 1.71 9.71
CA THR A 56 10.13 0.63 9.32
C THR A 56 8.70 0.89 9.83
N PHE A 57 8.55 1.17 11.12
CA PHE A 57 7.22 1.38 11.70
C PHE A 57 6.62 2.73 11.32
N THR A 58 7.44 3.76 11.11
CA THR A 58 6.96 5.05 10.57
C THR A 58 6.36 4.86 9.19
N GLN A 59 7.01 4.08 8.31
CA GLN A 59 6.49 3.76 6.99
C GLN A 59 5.18 2.96 7.08
N ILE A 60 5.09 1.96 7.95
CA ILE A 60 3.85 1.19 8.15
C ILE A 60 2.70 2.09 8.62
N ILE A 61 2.95 2.94 9.63
CA ILE A 61 1.93 3.87 10.15
C ILE A 61 1.50 4.84 9.05
N TRP A 62 2.44 5.39 8.26
CA TRP A 62 2.12 6.25 7.12
C TRP A 62 1.25 5.54 6.09
N LEU A 63 1.59 4.28 5.73
CA LEU A 63 0.83 3.49 4.77
C LEU A 63 -0.62 3.28 5.23
N MET A 64 -0.82 2.96 6.51
CA MET A 64 -2.15 2.71 7.07
C MET A 64 -2.98 3.98 7.28
N THR A 65 -2.34 5.14 7.32
CA THR A 65 -2.99 6.43 7.61
C THR A 65 -2.97 7.35 6.41
N GLY A 66 -1.91 8.16 6.27
CA GLY A 66 -1.81 9.22 5.27
C GLY A 66 -1.86 8.70 3.84
N GLN A 67 -1.14 7.61 3.53
CA GLN A 67 -1.21 7.00 2.21
C GLN A 67 -2.62 6.50 1.91
N HIS A 68 -3.20 5.66 2.79
CA HIS A 68 -4.57 5.15 2.63
C HIS A 68 -5.57 6.29 2.43
N ALA A 69 -5.53 7.32 3.29
CA ALA A 69 -6.41 8.47 3.19
C ALA A 69 -6.25 9.20 1.85
N SER A 70 -5.02 9.43 1.40
CA SER A 70 -4.73 10.17 0.16
C SER A 70 -5.21 9.47 -1.11
N VAL A 71 -5.23 8.13 -1.15
CA VAL A 71 -5.66 7.38 -2.33
C VAL A 71 -7.11 6.92 -2.26
N ASN A 72 -7.72 6.93 -1.07
CA ASN A 72 -9.08 6.42 -0.87
C ASN A 72 -10.13 7.53 -0.79
N TYR A 73 -9.92 8.57 0.03
CA TYR A 73 -10.98 9.56 0.25
C TYR A 73 -11.23 10.50 -0.93
N PRO A 74 -10.20 11.01 -1.64
CA PRO A 74 -10.41 11.81 -2.84
C PRO A 74 -11.05 11.02 -3.99
N MET A 75 -11.04 9.68 -3.92
CA MET A 75 -11.53 8.82 -4.99
C MET A 75 -12.93 9.22 -5.44
N ILE A 76 -13.83 9.55 -4.50
CA ILE A 76 -15.21 9.93 -4.79
C ILE A 76 -15.32 11.13 -5.75
N ASP A 77 -14.41 12.09 -5.68
CA ASP A 77 -14.41 13.27 -6.56
C ASP A 77 -14.01 12.93 -8.00
N TYR A 78 -13.28 11.81 -8.20
CA TYR A 78 -12.77 11.39 -9.51
C TYR A 78 -13.60 10.26 -10.14
N ILE A 79 -14.00 9.25 -9.37
CA ILE A 79 -14.66 8.04 -9.88
C ILE A 79 -16.16 8.25 -10.14
N THR A 80 -16.77 9.23 -9.48
CA THR A 80 -18.21 9.47 -9.62
C THR A 80 -18.59 9.99 -11.01
N TYR A 81 -17.66 10.67 -11.67
CA TYR A 81 -17.75 10.96 -13.10
C TYR A 81 -17.04 9.87 -13.91
N VAL A 82 -17.76 8.79 -14.19
CA VAL A 82 -17.22 7.57 -14.83
C VAL A 82 -16.37 7.80 -16.09
N PRO A 83 -16.68 8.74 -17.01
CA PRO A 83 -15.80 9.02 -18.15
C PRO A 83 -14.39 9.51 -17.77
N ASN A 84 -14.22 10.15 -16.61
CA ASN A 84 -12.92 10.59 -16.10
C ASN A 84 -12.08 9.44 -15.51
N THR A 85 -12.71 8.38 -15.02
CA THR A 85 -12.00 7.20 -14.48
C THR A 85 -12.78 5.91 -14.81
N PRO A 86 -12.80 5.49 -16.08
CA PRO A 86 -13.54 4.29 -16.46
C PRO A 86 -12.83 3.04 -15.92
N LEU A 87 -13.51 2.26 -15.06
CA LEU A 87 -12.98 1.01 -14.52
C LEU A 87 -12.87 -0.11 -15.57
N LYS A 88 -13.55 0.04 -16.71
CA LYS A 88 -13.55 -0.90 -17.84
C LYS A 88 -13.67 -0.15 -19.16
N LEU A 89 -13.04 -0.71 -20.19
CA LEU A 89 -13.20 -0.30 -21.58
C LEU A 89 -13.67 -1.50 -22.41
N TYR A 90 -14.46 -1.21 -23.44
CA TYR A 90 -15.02 -2.20 -24.34
C TYR A 90 -14.40 -2.04 -25.73
N ASP A 91 -14.10 -3.17 -26.37
CA ASP A 91 -13.88 -3.17 -27.80
C ASP A 91 -15.24 -3.27 -28.48
N SER A 92 -15.56 -2.28 -29.30
CA SER A 92 -16.84 -2.16 -29.97
C SER A 92 -16.59 -2.16 -31.46
N GLU A 93 -17.12 -3.17 -32.15
CA GLU A 93 -17.09 -3.27 -33.61
C GLU A 93 -17.78 -2.08 -34.29
N ARG A 94 -18.59 -1.32 -33.55
CA ARG A 94 -19.27 -0.11 -34.00
C ARG A 94 -18.35 1.11 -34.07
N VAL A 95 -17.14 1.02 -33.53
CA VAL A 95 -16.16 2.10 -33.47
C VAL A 95 -14.86 1.64 -34.12
N HIS A 96 -14.42 2.35 -35.17
CA HIS A 96 -13.17 2.04 -35.85
C HIS A 96 -11.99 2.03 -34.86
N ASN A 97 -11.05 1.10 -35.02
CA ASN A 97 -9.97 0.84 -34.06
C ASN A 97 -8.99 2.02 -33.88
N THR A 98 -8.95 2.96 -34.82
CA THR A 98 -8.13 4.18 -34.74
C THR A 98 -8.85 5.39 -34.15
N THR A 99 -10.11 5.24 -33.72
CA THR A 99 -10.93 6.35 -33.25
C THR A 99 -11.52 6.07 -31.87
N PHE A 100 -11.59 7.11 -31.05
CA PHE A 100 -12.32 7.06 -29.79
C PHE A 100 -13.83 7.20 -30.06
N GLY A 101 -14.64 6.42 -29.34
CA GLY A 101 -16.10 6.51 -29.36
C GLY A 101 -16.68 6.16 -27.98
N PRO A 102 -17.76 6.82 -27.53
CA PRO A 102 -18.36 6.60 -26.22
C PRO A 102 -18.87 5.18 -26.01
N GLU A 103 -19.10 4.41 -27.08
CA GLU A 103 -19.46 2.99 -27.04
C GLU A 103 -18.34 2.11 -26.46
N ARG A 104 -17.12 2.64 -26.34
CA ARG A 104 -16.00 1.97 -25.66
C ARG A 104 -16.00 2.20 -24.14
N LEU A 105 -16.85 3.09 -23.62
CA LEU A 105 -17.02 3.36 -22.19
C LEU A 105 -18.13 2.50 -21.56
N PRO A 106 -18.17 2.38 -20.22
CA PRO A 106 -19.28 1.73 -19.52
C PRO A 106 -20.63 2.38 -19.83
N ASN A 107 -21.64 1.55 -20.10
CA ASN A 107 -23.01 2.02 -20.23
C ASN A 107 -23.57 2.44 -18.86
N ARG A 108 -24.77 3.04 -18.84
CA ARG A 108 -25.38 3.57 -17.60
C ARG A 108 -25.50 2.54 -16.47
N GLY A 109 -25.86 1.30 -16.78
CA GLY A 109 -25.99 0.24 -15.77
C GLY A 109 -24.64 -0.16 -15.18
N GLN A 110 -23.61 -0.23 -16.01
CA GLN A 110 -22.24 -0.55 -15.58
C GLN A 110 -21.61 0.60 -14.80
N ALA A 111 -21.86 1.84 -15.23
CA ALA A 111 -21.45 3.05 -14.53
C ALA A 111 -22.06 3.10 -13.12
N ALA A 112 -23.35 2.79 -12.96
CA ALA A 112 -24.04 2.81 -11.68
C ALA A 112 -23.50 1.80 -10.64
N VAL A 113 -22.90 0.70 -11.07
CA VAL A 113 -22.26 -0.30 -10.18
C VAL A 113 -20.85 0.14 -9.75
N SER A 114 -20.27 1.11 -10.45
CA SER A 114 -18.92 1.63 -10.17
C SER A 114 -18.94 2.78 -9.15
N LEU A 115 -20.13 3.23 -8.74
CA LEU A 115 -20.40 4.27 -7.75
C LEU A 115 -20.71 3.66 -6.39
#